data_AF-A0A951G5F9-F1
#
_entry.id   AF-A0A951G5F9-F1
#
_cell.length_a   1.000
_cell.length_b   1.000
_cell.length_c   1.000
_cell.angle_alpha   90.00
_cell.angle_beta   90.00
_cell.angle_gamma   90.00
#
_symmetry.space_group_name_H-M   'P 1'
#
loop_
_entity.id
_entity.type
_entity.pdbx_description
1 polymer ?
#
loop_
_entity_poly.entity_id
_entity_poly.type
_entity_poly.pdbx_seq_one_letter_code
_entity_poly.pdbx_strand_id
1 'polypeptide(L)'
;MHRKSLVALAGALVIALAASGAALGAGTGPAVSVQVKSLTKTLLRPSTVHGEKGWITKGATPHGKCSGNSAAGALDAATHGKWTGKYYASVGGIFVTSILGVKPAGSDFWSVFVNGKSSSTGICDIKLRAGERLLFKIVK
;
A
#
# COMPACT_ATOMS: atom_id res chain seq x y z
N MET A 1 -6.31 38.15 -64.04
CA MET A 1 -6.78 38.16 -62.65
C MET A 1 -7.83 37.08 -62.47
N HIS A 2 -7.50 35.92 -61.88
CA HIS A 2 -8.52 34.98 -61.39
C HIS A 2 -8.03 34.30 -60.11
N ARG A 3 -8.98 34.12 -59.20
CA ARG A 3 -8.82 34.02 -57.76
C ARG A 3 -9.32 32.64 -57.32
N LYS A 4 -8.64 32.09 -56.31
CA LYS A 4 -9.13 31.23 -55.22
C LYS A 4 -8.93 29.71 -55.32
N SER A 5 -8.51 29.21 -54.16
CA SER A 5 -7.88 27.96 -53.76
C SER A 5 -8.87 26.86 -53.34
N LEU A 6 -8.41 25.59 -53.38
CA LEU A 6 -8.95 24.43 -52.63
C LEU A 6 -7.75 23.51 -52.30
N VAL A 7 -7.24 23.50 -51.06
CA VAL A 7 -7.44 22.53 -49.97
C VAL A 7 -7.16 21.06 -50.34
N ALA A 8 -6.15 20.46 -49.69
CA ALA A 8 -6.10 19.02 -49.42
C ALA A 8 -5.41 18.76 -48.07
N LEU A 9 -6.13 18.07 -47.19
CA LEU A 9 -5.75 17.64 -45.84
C LEU A 9 -4.84 16.41 -45.87
N ALA A 10 -3.84 16.38 -45.00
CA ALA A 10 -3.26 15.17 -44.38
C ALA A 10 -2.44 15.67 -43.17
N GLY A 11 -2.56 15.22 -41.94
CA GLY A 11 -3.09 13.99 -41.36
C GLY A 11 -2.17 13.69 -40.18
N ALA A 12 -2.42 14.29 -39.02
CA ALA A 12 -1.63 14.02 -37.81
C ALA A 12 -2.41 13.08 -36.88
N LEU A 13 -2.02 11.82 -36.91
CA LEU A 13 -2.52 10.75 -36.06
C LEU A 13 -2.04 10.99 -34.61
N VAL A 14 -2.93 11.44 -33.74
CA VAL A 14 -2.67 11.51 -32.29
C VAL A 14 -2.96 10.14 -31.69
N ILE A 15 -1.91 9.37 -31.38
CA ILE A 15 -2.05 8.16 -30.56
C ILE A 15 -2.21 8.62 -29.11
N ALA A 16 -3.46 8.69 -28.65
CA ALA A 16 -3.77 8.90 -27.24
C ALA A 16 -3.38 7.64 -26.45
N LEU A 17 -2.32 7.75 -25.64
CA LEU A 17 -1.94 6.72 -24.69
C LEU A 17 -2.98 6.70 -23.57
N ALA A 18 -3.93 5.76 -23.65
CA ALA A 18 -4.89 5.52 -22.59
C ALA A 18 -4.16 5.00 -21.34
N ALA A 19 -3.88 5.89 -20.38
CA ALA A 19 -3.49 5.50 -19.04
C ALA A 19 -4.69 4.78 -18.40
N SER A 20 -4.57 3.47 -18.21
CA SER A 20 -5.54 2.67 -17.45
C SER A 20 -5.62 3.23 -16.04
N GLY A 21 -6.64 4.04 -15.77
CA GLY A 21 -6.96 4.51 -14.43
C GLY A 21 -7.31 3.31 -13.55
N ALA A 22 -6.42 2.96 -12.62
CA ALA A 22 -6.81 2.17 -11.47
C ALA A 22 -7.87 2.97 -10.73
N ALA A 23 -9.10 2.47 -10.69
CA ALA A 23 -10.14 3.02 -9.84
C ALA A 23 -9.65 2.96 -8.39
N LEU A 24 -9.17 4.09 -7.88
CA LEU A 24 -8.79 4.26 -6.49
C LEU A 24 -10.07 4.14 -5.66
N GLY A 25 -10.21 3.04 -4.92
CA GLY A 25 -11.15 3.01 -3.80
C GLY A 25 -10.86 4.22 -2.92
N ALA A 26 -11.91 4.95 -2.53
CA ALA A 26 -11.83 6.22 -1.82
C ALA A 26 -11.29 6.04 -0.38
N GLY A 27 -10.03 5.68 -0.25
CA GLY A 27 -9.29 5.83 0.98
C GLY A 27 -9.02 7.32 1.20
N THR A 28 -9.23 7.77 2.42
CA THR A 28 -9.13 9.19 2.80
C THR A 28 -7.73 9.58 3.28
N GLY A 29 -6.82 8.61 3.39
CA GLY A 29 -5.43 8.83 3.76
C GLY A 29 -4.56 9.28 2.59
N PRO A 30 -3.33 9.74 2.84
CA PRO A 30 -2.38 10.05 1.78
C PRO A 30 -2.04 8.81 0.96
N ALA A 31 -1.80 9.00 -0.34
CA ALA A 31 -1.39 7.93 -1.24
C ALA A 31 0.05 7.49 -0.93
N VAL A 32 0.24 6.19 -0.70
CA VAL A 32 1.55 5.56 -0.42
C VAL A 32 1.73 4.34 -1.32
N SER A 33 3.00 3.97 -1.56
CA SER A 33 3.32 2.72 -2.25
C SER A 33 3.58 1.61 -1.23
N VAL A 34 2.92 0.47 -1.36
CA VAL A 34 3.11 -0.70 -0.50
C VAL A 34 3.71 -1.85 -1.31
N GLN A 35 4.75 -2.48 -0.76
CA GLN A 35 5.37 -3.69 -1.29
C GLN A 35 5.45 -4.76 -0.19
N VAL A 36 5.33 -6.03 -0.57
CA VAL A 36 5.48 -7.16 0.36
C VAL A 36 6.51 -8.15 -0.16
N LYS A 37 7.50 -8.51 0.66
CA LYS A 37 8.54 -9.50 0.34
C LYS A 37 8.68 -10.55 1.44
N SER A 38 8.67 -11.81 1.06
CA SER A 38 9.22 -12.88 1.89
C SER A 38 10.75 -12.90 1.78
N LEU A 39 11.41 -13.87 2.43
CA LEU A 39 12.86 -14.08 2.29
C LEU A 39 13.27 -14.41 0.84
N THR A 40 12.43 -15.11 0.08
CA THR A 40 12.79 -15.66 -1.24
C THR A 40 11.97 -15.11 -2.39
N LYS A 41 10.85 -14.44 -2.13
CA LYS A 41 9.90 -13.99 -3.16
C LYS A 41 9.29 -12.64 -2.85
N THR A 42 9.03 -11.86 -3.89
CA THR A 42 8.12 -10.71 -3.82
C THR A 42 6.68 -11.23 -3.85
N LEU A 43 5.92 -11.01 -2.78
CA LEU A 43 4.53 -11.46 -2.66
C LEU A 43 3.55 -10.43 -3.24
N LEU A 44 3.90 -9.15 -3.12
CA LEU A 44 3.16 -8.03 -3.71
C LEU A 44 4.16 -7.07 -4.33
N ARG A 45 4.03 -6.82 -5.64
CA ARG A 45 4.76 -5.75 -6.34
C ARG A 45 4.30 -4.39 -5.80
N PRO A 46 5.11 -3.32 -5.91
CA PRO A 46 4.70 -1.99 -5.43
C PRO A 46 3.31 -1.61 -5.97
N SER A 47 2.39 -1.34 -5.05
CA SER A 47 1.02 -0.94 -5.36
C SER A 47 0.73 0.38 -4.64
N THR A 48 0.14 1.33 -5.35
CA THR A 48 -0.26 2.61 -4.76
C THR A 48 -1.64 2.44 -4.12
N VAL A 49 -1.72 2.74 -2.84
CA VAL A 49 -2.96 2.66 -2.05
C VAL A 49 -3.09 3.87 -1.14
N HIS A 50 -4.29 4.03 -0.61
CA HIS A 50 -4.56 4.94 0.50
C HIS A 50 -4.74 4.12 1.77
N GLY A 51 -4.58 4.76 2.93
CA GLY A 51 -5.06 4.17 4.18
C GLY A 51 -6.57 3.90 4.13
N GLU A 52 -7.00 2.94 4.95
CA GLU A 52 -8.40 2.60 5.13
C GLU A 52 -9.15 3.66 5.95
N LYS A 53 -10.47 3.72 5.80
CA LYS A 53 -11.32 4.52 6.69
C LYS A 53 -11.48 3.79 8.04
N GLY A 54 -11.70 4.56 9.10
CA GLY A 54 -12.00 4.00 10.43
C GLY A 54 -10.79 3.37 11.10
N TRP A 55 -10.93 2.11 11.52
CA TRP A 55 -9.98 1.42 12.41
C TRP A 55 -9.68 0.00 11.97
N ILE A 56 -8.44 -0.42 12.14
CA ILE A 56 -8.01 -1.80 11.96
C ILE A 56 -8.29 -2.58 13.24
N THR A 57 -9.13 -3.61 13.14
CA THR A 57 -9.53 -4.49 14.26
C THR A 57 -8.93 -5.90 14.17
N LYS A 58 -8.01 -6.12 13.22
CA LYS A 58 -7.35 -7.42 13.03
C LYS A 58 -6.58 -7.88 14.27
N GLY A 59 -6.55 -9.19 14.50
CA GLY A 59 -5.83 -9.76 15.63
C GLY A 59 -6.40 -9.37 17.00
N ALA A 60 -7.71 -9.11 17.06
CA ALA A 60 -8.42 -8.61 18.23
C ALA A 60 -7.97 -7.21 18.69
N THR A 61 -7.50 -6.37 17.76
CA THR A 61 -7.21 -4.97 18.08
C THR A 61 -8.48 -4.22 18.47
N PRO A 62 -8.51 -3.58 19.64
CA PRO A 62 -9.67 -2.81 20.06
C PRO A 62 -9.92 -1.64 19.11
N HIS A 63 -11.20 -1.31 18.92
CA HIS A 63 -11.61 -0.13 18.18
C HIS A 63 -10.92 1.13 18.75
N GLY A 64 -10.49 2.05 17.88
CA GLY A 64 -9.78 3.26 18.29
C GLY A 64 -8.26 3.09 18.52
N LYS A 65 -7.71 1.87 18.48
CA LYS A 65 -6.28 1.63 18.77
C LYS A 65 -5.36 1.58 17.56
N CYS A 66 -5.90 1.35 16.37
CA CYS A 66 -5.11 1.28 15.15
C CYS A 66 -5.86 1.99 14.03
N SER A 67 -5.45 3.21 13.71
CA SER A 67 -6.11 4.02 12.67
C SER A 67 -6.02 3.34 11.31
N GLY A 68 -7.08 3.40 10.50
CA GLY A 68 -7.03 2.98 9.10
C GLY A 68 -6.07 3.83 8.25
N ASN A 69 -5.78 5.06 8.67
CA ASN A 69 -4.76 5.92 8.04
C ASN A 69 -3.32 5.65 8.54
N SER A 70 -3.06 4.45 9.05
CA SER A 70 -1.72 3.99 9.48
C SER A 70 -1.09 3.06 8.45
N ALA A 71 0.16 2.65 8.68
CA ALA A 71 0.79 1.58 7.89
C ALA A 71 0.01 0.26 7.94
N ALA A 72 -0.71 -0.03 9.04
CA ALA A 72 -1.58 -1.21 9.12
C ALA A 72 -2.75 -1.12 8.15
N GLY A 73 -3.37 0.06 8.01
CA GLY A 73 -4.46 0.23 7.04
C GLY A 73 -3.97 0.30 5.61
N ALA A 74 -2.79 0.87 5.33
CA ALA A 74 -2.17 0.74 4.02
C ALA A 74 -1.87 -0.72 3.65
N LEU A 75 -1.39 -1.53 4.61
CA LEU A 75 -1.21 -2.98 4.41
C LEU A 75 -2.55 -3.67 4.14
N ASP A 76 -3.59 -3.31 4.89
CA ASP A 76 -4.94 -3.86 4.72
C ASP A 76 -5.48 -3.59 3.31
N ALA A 77 -5.45 -2.33 2.88
CA ALA A 77 -5.86 -1.92 1.54
C ALA A 77 -5.06 -2.64 0.45
N ALA A 78 -3.73 -2.67 0.57
CA ALA A 78 -2.85 -3.28 -0.43
C ALA A 78 -2.99 -4.80 -0.55
N THR A 79 -3.43 -5.47 0.51
CA THR A 79 -3.61 -6.92 0.53
C THR A 79 -5.08 -7.33 0.44
N HIS A 80 -6.01 -6.36 0.33
CA HIS A 80 -7.45 -6.60 0.44
C HIS A 80 -7.80 -7.39 1.71
N GLY A 81 -7.22 -7.00 2.84
CA GLY A 81 -7.40 -7.64 4.13
C GLY A 81 -6.74 -9.03 4.25
N LYS A 82 -5.94 -9.49 3.29
CA LYS A 82 -5.28 -10.81 3.32
C LYS A 82 -4.00 -10.79 4.16
N TRP A 83 -4.12 -10.43 5.42
CA TRP A 83 -3.06 -10.53 6.42
C TRP A 83 -3.66 -10.83 7.80
N THR A 84 -2.84 -11.36 8.70
CA THR A 84 -3.23 -11.67 10.09
C THR A 84 -2.22 -11.10 11.05
N GLY A 85 -2.67 -10.84 12.27
CA GLY A 85 -1.80 -10.42 13.36
C GLY A 85 -2.37 -10.80 14.71
N LYS A 86 -1.65 -10.43 15.76
CA LYS A 86 -2.07 -10.54 17.15
C LYS A 86 -1.83 -9.20 17.84
N TYR A 87 -2.86 -8.67 18.48
CA TYR A 87 -2.75 -7.46 19.27
C TYR A 87 -2.12 -7.76 20.63
N TYR A 88 -1.25 -6.86 21.08
CA TYR A 88 -0.62 -6.90 22.39
C TYR A 88 -0.91 -5.61 23.13
N ALA A 89 -1.80 -5.67 24.11
CA ALA A 89 -2.23 -4.50 24.89
C ALA A 89 -1.06 -3.84 25.65
N SER A 90 -0.07 -4.63 26.10
CA SER A 90 1.11 -4.13 26.81
C SER A 90 1.94 -3.13 26.02
N VAL A 91 1.93 -3.23 24.69
CA VAL A 91 2.68 -2.34 23.79
C VAL A 91 1.76 -1.55 22.85
N GLY A 92 0.44 -1.70 23.01
CA GLY A 92 -0.55 -1.00 22.18
C GLY A 92 -0.51 -1.35 20.68
N GLY A 93 0.12 -2.46 20.28
CA GLY A 93 0.48 -2.72 18.88
C GLY A 93 0.04 -4.09 18.34
N ILE A 94 0.08 -4.24 17.02
CA ILE A 94 -0.19 -5.50 16.31
C ILE A 94 1.12 -6.12 15.87
N PHE A 95 1.35 -7.36 16.28
CA PHE A 95 2.37 -8.21 15.68
C PHE A 95 1.80 -8.92 14.46
N VAL A 96 2.36 -8.68 13.29
CA VAL A 96 1.91 -9.30 12.03
C VAL A 96 2.38 -10.75 11.98
N THR A 97 1.45 -11.69 11.86
CA THR A 97 1.73 -13.14 11.85
C THR A 97 1.69 -13.74 10.46
N SER A 98 0.97 -13.13 9.51
CA SER A 98 0.95 -13.56 8.12
C SER A 98 0.58 -12.43 7.18
N ILE A 99 1.16 -12.43 5.98
CA ILE A 99 0.77 -11.56 4.87
C ILE A 99 0.64 -12.42 3.62
N LEU A 100 -0.50 -12.31 2.92
CA LEU A 100 -0.81 -13.08 1.71
C LEU A 100 -0.61 -14.60 1.88
N GLY A 101 -0.97 -15.13 3.06
CA GLY A 101 -0.86 -16.55 3.40
C GLY A 101 0.53 -17.01 3.85
N VAL A 102 1.56 -16.17 3.71
CA VAL A 102 2.94 -16.51 4.11
C VAL A 102 3.15 -16.19 5.59
N LYS A 103 3.71 -17.13 6.33
CA LYS A 103 4.12 -16.98 7.74
C LYS A 103 5.64 -17.00 7.85
N PRO A 104 6.25 -16.18 8.71
CA PRO A 104 7.67 -16.32 9.07
C PRO A 104 7.93 -17.68 9.74
N ALA A 105 9.16 -18.19 9.65
CA ALA A 105 9.58 -19.46 10.25
C ALA A 105 10.63 -19.22 11.34
N GLY A 106 10.68 -20.08 12.35
CA GLY A 106 11.66 -19.95 13.45
C GLY A 106 11.54 -18.60 14.17
N SER A 107 12.66 -17.87 14.25
CA SER A 107 12.74 -16.53 14.85
C SER A 107 12.44 -15.39 13.87
N ASP A 108 12.20 -15.70 12.59
CA ASP A 108 11.93 -14.67 11.59
C ASP A 108 10.63 -13.93 11.90
N PHE A 109 10.52 -12.68 11.45
CA PHE A 109 9.30 -11.89 11.64
C PHE A 109 9.06 -10.89 10.51
N TRP A 110 7.83 -10.40 10.41
CA TRP A 110 7.47 -9.32 9.50
C TRP A 110 7.95 -7.98 10.07
N SER A 111 8.84 -7.31 9.36
CA SER A 111 9.26 -5.94 9.64
C SER A 111 8.71 -4.97 8.59
N VAL A 112 8.49 -3.72 9.00
CA VAL A 112 8.08 -2.62 8.11
C VAL A 112 9.22 -1.63 7.93
N PHE A 113 9.47 -1.27 6.68
CA PHE A 113 10.44 -0.27 6.29
C PHE A 113 9.71 0.91 5.66
N VAL A 114 10.04 2.13 6.08
CA VAL A 114 9.51 3.37 5.51
C VAL A 114 10.62 4.04 4.73
N ASN A 115 10.42 4.26 3.43
CA ASN A 115 11.40 4.85 2.53
C ASN A 115 12.78 4.16 2.58
N GLY A 116 12.77 2.83 2.77
CA GLY A 116 13.98 1.99 2.84
C GLY A 116 14.66 1.90 4.20
N LYS A 117 14.15 2.60 5.23
CA LYS A 117 14.66 2.52 6.61
C LYS A 117 13.75 1.65 7.46
N SER A 118 14.33 0.75 8.26
CA SER A 118 13.55 -0.06 9.21
C SER A 118 12.84 0.85 10.19
N SER A 119 11.55 0.62 10.41
CA SER A 119 10.80 1.35 11.43
C SER A 119 11.10 0.77 12.81
N SER A 120 11.29 1.63 13.82
CA SER A 120 11.23 1.26 15.24
C SER A 120 9.82 1.37 15.81
N THR A 121 8.89 1.92 15.03
CA THR A 121 7.50 2.15 15.38
C THR A 121 6.60 1.07 14.78
N GLY A 122 5.61 0.61 15.55
CA GLY A 122 4.64 -0.39 15.10
C GLY A 122 3.71 0.13 13.99
N ILE A 123 3.13 -0.78 13.22
CA ILE A 123 2.35 -0.46 12.02
C ILE A 123 1.10 0.39 12.28
N CYS A 124 0.59 0.39 13.52
CA CYS A 124 -0.56 1.20 13.93
C CYS A 124 -0.19 2.66 14.22
N ASP A 125 1.05 2.92 14.61
CA ASP A 125 1.53 4.24 15.04
C ASP A 125 2.27 4.99 13.91
N ILE A 126 2.66 4.27 12.85
CA ILE A 126 3.20 4.89 11.64
C ILE A 126 2.08 5.67 10.94
N LYS A 127 2.18 6.99 11.00
CA LYS A 127 1.33 7.92 10.24
C LYS A 127 1.85 8.07 8.83
N LEU A 128 0.99 7.82 7.86
CA LEU A 128 1.32 7.90 6.44
C LEU A 128 1.56 9.33 5.99
N ARG A 129 2.48 9.51 5.04
CA ARG A 129 2.66 10.75 4.26
C ARG A 129 2.63 10.45 2.77
N ALA A 130 2.12 11.39 1.98
CA ALA A 130 1.97 11.19 0.55
C ALA A 130 3.32 10.91 -0.11
N GLY A 131 3.36 9.91 -1.00
CA GLY A 131 4.56 9.49 -1.72
C GLY A 131 5.50 8.57 -0.94
N GLU A 132 5.19 8.24 0.32
CA GLU A 132 6.00 7.27 1.06
C GLU A 132 5.95 5.87 0.47
N ARG A 133 7.05 5.14 0.65
CA ARG A 133 7.16 3.73 0.26
C ARG A 133 7.25 2.85 1.50
N LEU A 134 6.23 2.04 1.72
CA LEU A 134 6.20 1.02 2.73
C LEU A 134 6.64 -0.31 2.12
N LEU A 135 7.61 -0.96 2.78
CA LEU A 135 8.00 -2.33 2.48
C LEU A 135 7.78 -3.19 3.71
N PHE A 136 6.88 -4.17 3.59
CA PHE A 136 6.74 -5.24 4.57
C PHE A 136 7.61 -6.41 4.13
N LYS A 137 8.58 -6.78 4.97
CA LYS A 137 9.56 -7.81 4.62
C LYS A 137 9.78 -8.77 5.79
N ILE A 138 9.87 -10.06 5.50
CA ILE A 138 10.39 -11.04 6.46
C ILE A 138 11.89 -10.78 6.69
N VAL A 139 12.26 -10.61 7.94
CA VAL A 139 13.64 -10.48 8.41
C VAL A 139 13.95 -11.55 9.45
N LYS A 140 15.24 -11.79 9.68
CA LYS A 140 15.75 -12.72 10.69
C LYS A 140 15.91 -12.03 12.04
#